data_AF-A0A1S3DT83-F1
#
_entry.id   AF-A0A1S3DT83-F1
#
_cell.length_a   1.000
_cell.length_b   1.000
_cell.length_c   1.000
_cell.angle_alpha   90.00
_cell.angle_beta   90.00
_cell.angle_gamma   90.00
#
_symmetry.space_group_name_H-M   'P 1'
#
loop_
_entity.id
_entity.type
_entity.pdbx_description
1 polymer ?
#
loop_
_entity_poly.entity_id
_entity_poly.type
_entity_poly.pdbx_seq_one_letter_code
_entity_poly.pdbx_strand_id
1 'polypeptide(L)'
;MCRDDLQREFEALGMTVSDEVLDKCVTICMCTNIPAEEFVETWMAYALSNLDGADPTIEYINQFERKELKTYTSQTQTKKPLSKTETTPVIYNRADSNAPSRGDTSSMDVLDVYATTPKGKGRTSQKRLADTSPIGHLDKKNASIHSGSPSIYTPASFTPDIFSPNSNYSKRTNSGQIVASYGSKEIFLNKTNNKQVSIRVFGNAEQINAKTLFMYETLVDKAAVLDSTVSYLGDILLSKHKLPPHANHCKASQTEITAIGRIVCDTSDGKLNAASVLLEGDEVTSGGRSISLKLPETGVAVFPGQIVAARGSNPSRNQFIATKIYSDASLPLSETRPALDQNTGKERTLSPIKARSYLS
;
A
#
# COMPACT_ATOMS: atom_id res chain seq x y z
N MET A 1 -23.77 13.73 -16.94
CA MET A 1 -23.74 14.20 -18.33
C MET A 1 -24.98 13.67 -19.03
N CYS A 2 -25.67 14.49 -19.82
CA CYS A 2 -26.94 14.11 -20.42
C CYS A 2 -26.75 13.53 -21.82
N ARG A 3 -27.63 12.61 -22.22
CA ARG A 3 -27.66 11.99 -23.55
C ARG A 3 -27.80 13.05 -24.66
N ASP A 4 -28.65 14.04 -24.40
CA ASP A 4 -28.98 15.16 -25.27
C ASP A 4 -27.74 16.01 -25.64
N ASP A 5 -26.74 16.11 -24.77
CA ASP A 5 -25.49 16.82 -25.06
C ASP A 5 -24.65 16.08 -26.11
N LEU A 6 -24.45 14.76 -25.93
CA LEU A 6 -23.73 13.94 -26.92
C LEU A 6 -24.47 13.92 -28.26
N GLN A 7 -25.80 13.80 -28.25
CA GLN A 7 -26.60 13.85 -29.47
C GLN A 7 -26.41 15.19 -30.21
N ARG A 8 -26.47 16.33 -29.50
CA ARG A 8 -26.24 17.65 -30.09
C ARG A 8 -24.84 17.77 -30.72
N GLU A 9 -23.79 17.30 -30.05
CA GLU A 9 -22.43 17.40 -30.61
C GLU A 9 -22.24 16.49 -31.84
N PHE A 10 -22.83 15.28 -31.86
CA PHE A 10 -22.82 14.44 -33.07
C PHE A 10 -23.63 15.06 -34.23
N GLU A 11 -24.80 15.64 -33.95
CA GLU A 11 -25.64 16.32 -34.95
C GLU A 11 -24.97 17.59 -35.49
N ALA A 12 -24.25 18.35 -34.67
CA ALA A 12 -23.47 19.53 -35.07
C ALA A 12 -22.38 19.19 -36.10
N LEU A 13 -21.91 17.94 -36.10
CA LEU A 13 -20.92 17.38 -37.03
C LEU A 13 -21.55 16.58 -38.17
N GLY A 14 -22.88 16.60 -38.30
CA GLY A 14 -23.63 15.98 -39.39
C GLY A 14 -23.84 14.47 -39.26
N MET A 15 -23.53 13.86 -38.11
CA MET A 15 -23.70 12.42 -37.87
C MET A 15 -25.05 12.14 -37.20
N THR A 16 -25.90 11.32 -37.84
CA THR A 16 -27.12 10.79 -37.21
C THR A 16 -26.82 9.47 -36.52
N VAL A 17 -26.70 9.49 -35.19
CA VAL A 17 -26.30 8.34 -34.37
C VAL A 17 -27.54 7.62 -33.82
N SER A 18 -27.53 6.28 -33.80
CA SER A 18 -28.65 5.51 -33.25
C SER A 18 -28.68 5.55 -31.71
N ASP A 19 -29.87 5.42 -31.14
CA ASP A 19 -30.11 5.45 -29.70
C ASP A 19 -29.23 4.48 -28.91
N GLU A 20 -29.06 3.25 -29.42
CA GLU A 20 -28.22 2.21 -28.79
C GLU A 20 -26.72 2.61 -28.76
N VAL A 21 -26.26 3.34 -29.78
CA VAL A 21 -24.88 3.83 -29.84
C VAL A 21 -24.70 5.02 -28.90
N LEU A 22 -25.68 5.94 -28.82
CA LEU A 22 -25.66 7.06 -27.88
C LEU A 22 -25.62 6.58 -26.42
N ASP A 23 -26.42 5.58 -26.04
CA ASP A 23 -26.41 5.02 -24.68
C ASP A 23 -25.06 4.37 -24.33
N LYS A 24 -24.41 3.71 -25.29
CA LYS A 24 -23.04 3.21 -25.12
C LYS A 24 -22.02 4.34 -24.98
N CYS A 25 -22.15 5.43 -25.75
CA CYS A 25 -21.28 6.61 -25.62
C CYS A 25 -21.44 7.30 -24.26
N VAL A 26 -22.68 7.50 -23.79
CA VAL A 26 -22.97 8.02 -22.43
C VAL A 26 -22.31 7.16 -21.37
N THR A 27 -22.44 5.84 -21.46
CA THR A 27 -21.81 4.89 -20.54
C THR A 27 -20.28 5.05 -20.52
N ILE A 28 -19.64 5.11 -21.68
CA ILE A 28 -18.19 5.26 -21.79
C ILE A 28 -17.73 6.59 -21.17
N CYS A 29 -18.40 7.70 -21.49
CA CYS A 29 -18.05 9.02 -20.94
C CYS A 29 -18.20 9.09 -19.41
N MET A 30 -19.22 8.42 -18.85
CA MET A 30 -19.37 8.31 -17.38
C MET A 30 -18.22 7.50 -16.76
N CYS A 31 -17.75 6.45 -17.43
CA CYS A 31 -16.61 5.64 -16.96
C CYS A 31 -15.24 6.33 -17.12
N THR A 32 -15.08 7.23 -18.10
CA THR A 32 -13.80 7.91 -18.40
C THR A 32 -13.71 9.34 -17.87
N ASN A 33 -14.84 9.93 -17.47
CA ASN A 33 -14.97 11.34 -17.05
C ASN A 33 -14.48 12.34 -18.11
N ILE A 34 -14.82 12.08 -19.37
CA ILE A 34 -14.55 12.96 -20.53
C ILE A 34 -15.86 13.72 -20.88
N PRO A 35 -15.81 15.04 -21.14
CA PRO A 35 -16.99 15.80 -21.57
C PRO A 35 -17.43 15.42 -22.99
N ALA A 36 -18.69 15.66 -23.33
CA ALA A 36 -19.30 15.26 -24.61
C ALA A 36 -18.52 15.78 -25.84
N GLU A 37 -18.09 17.04 -25.80
CA GLU A 37 -17.28 17.70 -26.84
C GLU A 37 -15.94 16.96 -27.08
N GLU A 38 -15.10 16.81 -26.05
CA GLU A 38 -13.81 16.09 -26.14
C GLU A 38 -14.00 14.61 -26.56
N PHE A 39 -15.10 13.97 -26.14
CA PHE A 39 -15.41 12.60 -26.56
C PHE A 39 -15.71 12.50 -28.06
N VAL A 40 -16.51 13.43 -28.62
CA VAL A 40 -16.84 13.40 -30.05
C VAL A 40 -15.63 13.80 -30.91
N GLU A 41 -14.84 14.79 -30.49
CA GLU A 41 -13.58 15.14 -31.16
C GLU A 41 -12.58 13.97 -31.20
N THR A 42 -12.36 13.30 -30.06
CA THR A 42 -11.44 12.15 -29.99
C THR A 42 -11.97 10.94 -30.77
N TRP A 43 -13.29 10.72 -30.79
CA TRP A 43 -13.92 9.76 -31.69
C TRP A 43 -13.67 10.09 -33.17
N MET A 44 -13.86 11.34 -33.60
CA MET A 44 -13.62 11.75 -34.99
C MET A 44 -12.16 11.53 -35.40
N ALA A 45 -11.21 11.92 -34.55
CA ALA A 45 -9.78 11.70 -34.79
C ALA A 45 -9.45 10.21 -34.93
N TYR A 46 -10.05 9.35 -34.08
CA TYR A 46 -9.92 7.91 -34.17
C TYR A 46 -10.54 7.34 -35.46
N ALA A 47 -11.77 7.74 -35.79
CA ALA A 47 -12.49 7.27 -36.97
C ALA A 47 -11.75 7.64 -38.27
N LEU A 48 -11.25 8.88 -38.38
CA LEU A 48 -10.44 9.32 -39.52
C LEU A 48 -9.12 8.55 -39.63
N SER A 49 -8.49 8.21 -38.50
CA SER A 49 -7.16 7.57 -38.49
C SER A 49 -7.19 6.04 -38.60
N ASN A 50 -8.30 5.39 -38.25
CA ASN A 50 -8.40 3.92 -38.13
C ASN A 50 -9.55 3.28 -38.91
N LEU A 51 -10.54 4.06 -39.35
CA LEU A 51 -11.79 3.58 -39.94
C LEU A 51 -12.19 4.38 -41.21
N ASP A 52 -11.26 5.10 -41.81
CA ASP A 52 -11.45 5.97 -42.99
C ASP A 52 -12.63 6.96 -42.87
N GLY A 53 -12.96 7.38 -41.65
CA GLY A 53 -14.06 8.31 -41.35
C GLY A 53 -15.45 7.66 -41.24
N ALA A 54 -15.54 6.35 -41.03
CA ALA A 54 -16.83 5.66 -40.88
C ALA A 54 -17.67 6.12 -39.67
N ASP A 55 -19.00 6.12 -39.85
CA ASP A 55 -19.98 6.49 -38.84
C ASP A 55 -19.91 5.64 -37.55
N PRO A 56 -20.29 6.19 -36.38
CA PRO A 56 -20.26 5.47 -35.11
C PRO A 56 -21.26 4.31 -35.08
N THR A 57 -20.73 3.09 -35.10
CA THR A 57 -21.47 1.85 -34.80
C THR A 57 -21.06 1.29 -33.45
N ILE A 58 -21.90 0.45 -32.83
CA ILE A 58 -21.62 -0.17 -31.53
C ILE A 58 -20.27 -0.89 -31.52
N GLU A 59 -19.94 -1.61 -32.60
CA GLU A 59 -18.67 -2.35 -32.70
C GLU A 59 -17.47 -1.41 -32.86
N TYR A 60 -17.58 -0.33 -33.63
CA TYR A 60 -16.49 0.63 -33.76
C TYR A 60 -16.27 1.44 -32.47
N ILE A 61 -17.34 1.81 -31.75
CA ILE A 61 -17.26 2.45 -30.43
C ILE A 61 -16.59 1.50 -29.40
N ASN A 62 -16.90 0.20 -29.43
CA ASN A 62 -16.18 -0.80 -28.62
C ASN A 62 -14.69 -0.91 -29.01
N GLN A 63 -14.32 -0.72 -30.28
CA GLN A 63 -12.92 -0.71 -30.70
C GLN A 63 -12.18 0.55 -30.25
N PHE A 64 -12.82 1.72 -30.34
CA PHE A 64 -12.32 3.00 -29.82
C PHE A 64 -12.07 2.93 -28.31
N GLU A 65 -13.04 2.47 -27.53
CA GLU A 65 -12.92 2.25 -26.08
C GLU A 65 -11.71 1.36 -25.74
N ARG A 66 -11.50 0.29 -26.51
CA ARG A 66 -10.40 -0.68 -26.28
C ARG A 66 -9.01 -0.17 -26.68
N LYS A 67 -8.89 0.81 -27.57
CA LYS A 67 -7.62 1.32 -28.11
C LYS A 67 -7.21 2.66 -27.49
N GLU A 68 -8.06 3.68 -27.55
CA GLU A 68 -7.71 5.05 -27.15
C GLU A 68 -7.98 5.30 -25.65
N LEU A 69 -9.15 4.87 -25.16
CA LEU A 69 -9.65 5.30 -23.86
C LEU A 69 -9.06 4.58 -22.64
N LYS A 70 -8.38 3.43 -22.83
CA LYS A 70 -7.62 2.76 -21.75
C LYS A 70 -6.49 3.64 -21.18
N THR A 71 -5.95 4.52 -22.00
CA THR A 71 -4.90 5.47 -21.58
C THR A 71 -5.47 6.51 -20.61
N TYR A 72 -6.70 6.98 -20.85
CA TYR A 72 -7.40 7.92 -19.98
C TYR A 72 -7.67 7.32 -18.58
N THR A 73 -8.08 6.05 -18.51
CA THR A 73 -8.27 5.32 -17.23
C THR A 73 -6.98 5.24 -16.38
N SER A 74 -5.81 5.40 -17.01
CA SER A 74 -4.50 5.32 -16.36
C SER A 74 -3.91 6.69 -15.95
N GLN A 75 -4.41 7.79 -16.51
CA GLN A 75 -3.86 9.15 -16.30
C GLN A 75 -4.67 10.03 -15.34
N THR A 76 -5.84 9.59 -14.88
CA THR A 76 -6.71 10.35 -13.97
C THR A 76 -6.18 10.50 -12.54
N GLN A 77 -5.01 9.93 -12.20
CA GLN A 77 -4.36 10.13 -10.89
C GLN A 77 -3.28 11.23 -10.88
N THR A 78 -2.93 11.87 -12.02
CA THR A 78 -1.89 12.93 -12.06
C THR A 78 -2.20 14.12 -12.97
N LYS A 79 -3.34 14.79 -12.77
CA LYS A 79 -3.55 16.17 -13.28
C LYS A 79 -3.77 17.16 -12.12
N LYS A 80 -2.77 18.02 -11.87
CA LYS A 80 -2.93 19.21 -11.01
C LYS A 80 -3.82 20.23 -11.72
N PRO A 81 -4.71 20.95 -11.02
CA PRO A 81 -5.56 21.96 -11.65
C PRO A 81 -4.75 23.17 -12.13
N LEU A 82 -4.98 23.58 -13.37
CA LEU A 82 -4.37 24.76 -13.98
C LEU A 82 -5.25 25.99 -13.70
N SER A 83 -4.93 26.75 -12.65
CA SER A 83 -5.63 28.00 -12.35
C SER A 83 -5.17 29.12 -13.28
N LYS A 84 -6.07 29.62 -14.14
CA LYS A 84 -5.90 30.92 -14.80
C LYS A 84 -5.91 32.01 -13.73
N THR A 85 -4.86 32.83 -13.66
CA THR A 85 -4.89 34.09 -12.91
C THR A 85 -3.94 35.07 -13.60
N GLU A 86 -4.38 36.31 -13.70
CA GLU A 86 -3.86 37.29 -14.65
C GLU A 86 -2.55 37.95 -14.20
N THR A 87 -1.69 38.26 -15.16
CA THR A 87 -0.34 38.77 -14.92
C THR A 87 -0.36 40.23 -14.46
N THR A 88 0.02 40.48 -13.21
CA THR A 88 0.51 41.80 -12.76
C THR A 88 1.85 41.65 -12.04
N PRO A 89 2.89 42.44 -12.40
CA PRO A 89 4.22 42.28 -11.82
C PRO A 89 4.32 42.99 -10.46
N VAL A 90 4.46 42.22 -9.38
CA VAL A 90 4.80 42.77 -8.05
C VAL A 90 6.32 42.95 -7.95
N ILE A 91 6.74 44.20 -7.75
CA ILE A 91 8.13 44.60 -7.59
C ILE A 91 8.62 44.21 -6.18
N TYR A 92 9.71 43.46 -6.09
CA TYR A 92 10.43 43.23 -4.84
C TYR A 92 11.74 44.00 -4.82
N ASN A 93 11.80 45.07 -4.02
CA ASN A 93 13.05 45.70 -3.64
C ASN A 93 13.87 44.73 -2.77
N ARG A 94 15.09 44.42 -3.17
CA ARG A 94 16.07 43.69 -2.35
C ARG A 94 17.26 44.59 -2.07
N ALA A 95 17.39 45.04 -0.83
CA ALA A 95 18.62 45.65 -0.34
C ALA A 95 19.64 44.57 0.04
N ASP A 96 20.86 44.82 -0.39
CA ASP A 96 22.16 44.17 -0.14
C ASP A 96 22.29 43.26 1.12
N SER A 97 23.01 42.14 1.04
CA SER A 97 24.46 42.24 0.89
C SER A 97 25.20 40.96 0.45
N ASN A 98 26.21 41.19 -0.38
CA ASN A 98 27.47 40.44 -0.57
C ASN A 98 27.45 39.02 -1.17
N ALA A 99 27.59 38.98 -2.50
CA ALA A 99 28.40 37.98 -3.21
C ALA A 99 29.92 38.23 -2.96
N PRO A 100 30.86 37.32 -3.32
CA PRO A 100 31.22 36.96 -4.72
C PRO A 100 31.52 35.44 -4.89
N SER A 101 31.89 34.86 -6.05
CA SER A 101 31.70 35.11 -7.49
C SER A 101 32.32 33.90 -8.24
N ARG A 102 32.17 33.82 -9.58
CA ARG A 102 32.51 32.71 -10.53
C ARG A 102 31.40 31.64 -10.60
N GLY A 103 30.71 31.40 -11.71
CA GLY A 103 30.91 31.86 -13.09
C GLY A 103 31.67 30.84 -13.93
N ASP A 104 30.96 29.99 -14.67
CA ASP A 104 30.87 30.11 -16.13
C ASP A 104 29.59 29.42 -16.65
N THR A 105 29.18 29.74 -17.88
CA THR A 105 27.95 29.24 -18.51
C THR A 105 28.25 28.05 -19.41
N SER A 106 27.61 26.91 -19.16
CA SER A 106 27.54 25.80 -20.11
C SER A 106 26.12 25.30 -20.21
N SER A 107 25.58 25.25 -21.43
CA SER A 107 24.28 24.71 -21.75
C SER A 107 24.22 23.22 -21.39
N MET A 108 23.46 22.87 -20.34
CA MET A 108 23.28 21.48 -19.96
C MET A 108 22.14 20.86 -20.77
N ASP A 109 22.48 19.86 -21.57
CA ASP A 109 21.59 19.12 -22.44
C ASP A 109 20.51 18.37 -21.62
N VAL A 110 19.25 18.50 -22.02
CA VAL A 110 18.09 18.04 -21.25
C VAL A 110 17.93 16.51 -21.32
N LEU A 111 18.63 15.83 -22.23
CA LEU A 111 18.54 14.38 -22.42
C LEU A 111 19.24 13.53 -21.32
N ASP A 112 20.22 14.07 -20.60
CA ASP A 112 21.03 13.28 -19.64
C ASP A 112 20.28 12.89 -18.34
N VAL A 113 19.09 13.46 -18.11
CA VAL A 113 18.25 13.19 -16.93
C VAL A 113 17.59 11.80 -16.96
N TYR A 114 17.43 11.20 -18.15
CA TYR A 114 16.74 9.91 -18.30
C TYR A 114 17.63 8.67 -18.10
N ALA A 115 18.93 8.85 -17.85
CA ALA A 115 19.90 7.75 -17.82
C ALA A 115 20.84 7.77 -16.59
N THR A 116 20.33 7.54 -15.37
CA THR A 116 21.01 6.66 -14.38
C THR A 116 20.21 6.42 -13.10
N THR A 117 20.32 5.19 -12.56
CA THR A 117 19.77 4.80 -11.25
C THR A 117 20.64 5.37 -10.10
N PRO A 118 20.08 5.91 -8.99
CA PRO A 118 20.88 6.56 -7.95
C PRO A 118 21.72 5.57 -7.12
N LYS A 119 23.05 5.58 -7.29
CA LYS A 119 23.98 5.02 -6.30
C LYS A 119 24.43 6.11 -5.33
N GLY A 120 23.99 6.02 -4.07
CA GLY A 120 24.34 6.99 -3.03
C GLY A 120 25.85 7.04 -2.74
N LYS A 121 26.40 8.26 -2.68
CA LYS A 121 27.77 8.51 -2.19
C LYS A 121 27.74 8.87 -0.71
N GLY A 122 28.24 7.98 0.14
CA GLY A 122 28.63 8.32 1.51
C GLY A 122 29.95 9.11 1.56
N ARG A 123 30.18 9.86 2.64
CA ARG A 123 31.47 10.51 2.95
C ARG A 123 32.05 9.91 4.23
N THR A 124 33.32 9.45 4.17
CA THR A 124 34.33 9.37 5.26
C THR A 124 33.94 8.64 6.57
N SER A 125 34.80 7.87 7.25
CA SER A 125 36.21 7.48 7.05
C SER A 125 36.65 6.57 8.20
N GLN A 126 37.51 5.56 7.97
CA GLN A 126 38.72 5.27 8.78
C GLN A 126 39.46 4.02 8.27
N LYS A 127 40.80 4.03 8.36
CA LYS A 127 41.71 2.94 7.94
C LYS A 127 42.02 1.97 9.10
N ARG A 128 42.20 0.68 8.77
CA ARG A 128 43.23 -0.24 9.33
C ARG A 128 43.47 -1.35 8.28
N LEU A 129 44.62 -1.34 7.60
CA LEU A 129 45.71 -2.33 7.70
C LEU A 129 45.26 -3.76 7.28
N ALA A 130 45.59 -4.21 6.07
CA ALA A 130 46.77 -5.05 5.76
C ALA A 130 46.64 -6.48 6.33
N ASP A 131 46.70 -7.58 5.57
CA ASP A 131 46.96 -7.78 4.13
C ASP A 131 46.10 -8.99 3.63
N THR A 132 46.23 -9.65 2.47
CA THR A 132 47.33 -9.80 1.49
C THR A 132 46.78 -10.05 0.07
N SER A 133 47.64 -10.17 -0.95
CA SER A 133 47.37 -10.85 -2.23
C SER A 133 48.64 -11.54 -2.73
N PRO A 134 48.51 -12.57 -3.60
CA PRO A 134 49.26 -12.49 -4.84
C PRO A 134 48.50 -12.97 -6.10
N ILE A 135 48.54 -12.11 -7.13
CA ILE A 135 48.86 -12.42 -8.53
C ILE A 135 47.87 -13.30 -9.33
N GLY A 136 47.29 -12.71 -10.39
CA GLY A 136 46.50 -13.41 -11.42
C GLY A 136 46.21 -12.53 -12.65
N HIS A 137 47.15 -12.53 -13.61
CA HIS A 137 47.11 -12.02 -15.00
C HIS A 137 46.00 -11.03 -15.46
N LEU A 138 46.43 -9.84 -15.88
CA LEU A 138 45.72 -8.96 -16.82
C LEU A 138 46.27 -9.20 -18.23
N ASP A 139 45.48 -9.76 -19.14
CA ASP A 139 45.83 -9.85 -20.57
C ASP A 139 45.01 -8.89 -21.43
N LYS A 140 45.73 -8.06 -22.19
CA LYS A 140 45.19 -7.03 -23.10
C LYS A 140 44.95 -7.59 -24.50
N LYS A 141 43.71 -7.87 -24.89
CA LYS A 141 43.22 -8.01 -26.29
C LYS A 141 41.72 -7.65 -26.31
N ASN A 142 41.16 -6.79 -27.17
CA ASN A 142 41.69 -5.96 -28.25
C ASN A 142 40.97 -4.60 -28.24
N ALA A 143 41.64 -3.54 -28.68
CA ALA A 143 40.95 -2.38 -29.24
C ALA A 143 40.68 -2.63 -30.73
N SER A 144 39.44 -2.43 -31.18
CA SER A 144 39.14 -2.12 -32.58
C SER A 144 37.82 -1.37 -32.66
N ILE A 145 37.89 -0.12 -33.10
CA ILE A 145 36.74 0.72 -33.39
C ILE A 145 36.39 0.54 -34.87
N HIS A 146 35.13 0.21 -35.14
CA HIS A 146 34.45 0.28 -36.44
C HIS A 146 34.94 -0.64 -37.57
N SER A 147 34.16 -1.70 -37.80
CA SER A 147 33.87 -2.20 -39.15
C SER A 147 32.39 -2.60 -39.18
N GLY A 148 31.68 -2.24 -40.24
CA GLY A 148 30.22 -2.29 -40.29
C GLY A 148 29.65 -3.71 -40.32
N SER A 149 28.88 -4.07 -39.29
CA SER A 149 27.88 -5.11 -39.33
C SER A 149 26.68 -4.63 -38.50
N PRO A 150 25.46 -4.57 -39.05
CA PRO A 150 24.28 -4.29 -38.24
C PRO A 150 24.15 -5.42 -37.21
N SER A 151 24.16 -5.13 -35.92
CA SER A 151 23.83 -6.14 -34.92
C SER A 151 22.38 -6.54 -35.15
N ILE A 152 22.18 -7.73 -35.73
CA ILE A 152 20.86 -8.26 -36.02
C ILE A 152 20.19 -8.54 -34.68
N TYR A 153 19.35 -7.60 -34.23
CA TYR A 153 18.45 -7.77 -33.10
C TYR A 153 17.28 -8.68 -33.51
N THR A 154 17.58 -9.95 -33.76
CA THR A 154 16.53 -10.98 -33.85
C THR A 154 16.06 -11.36 -32.44
N PRO A 155 14.81 -11.81 -32.25
CA PRO A 155 14.33 -12.26 -30.95
C PRO A 155 15.18 -13.36 -30.30
N ALA A 156 15.94 -14.12 -31.10
CA ALA A 156 16.89 -15.13 -30.66
C ALA A 156 18.17 -14.57 -29.98
N SER A 157 18.45 -13.26 -30.07
CA SER A 157 19.53 -12.61 -29.31
C SER A 157 19.26 -12.60 -27.80
N PHE A 158 18.00 -12.80 -27.39
CA PHE A 158 17.58 -12.95 -25.99
C PHE A 158 17.54 -14.43 -25.56
N THR A 159 18.57 -15.22 -25.92
CA THR A 159 18.72 -16.59 -25.41
C THR A 159 19.01 -16.55 -23.89
N PRO A 160 18.22 -17.23 -23.04
CA PRO A 160 18.24 -17.04 -21.58
C PRO A 160 19.42 -17.74 -20.85
N ASP A 161 20.43 -18.24 -21.58
CA ASP A 161 21.37 -19.24 -21.06
C ASP A 161 22.68 -18.68 -20.47
N ILE A 162 22.97 -17.38 -20.62
CA ILE A 162 24.17 -16.76 -20.03
C ILE A 162 23.93 -16.33 -18.56
N PHE A 163 22.70 -16.00 -18.19
CA PHE A 163 22.30 -15.74 -16.81
C PHE A 163 21.64 -16.98 -16.22
N SER A 164 22.44 -17.98 -15.81
CA SER A 164 21.95 -19.10 -15.01
C SER A 164 21.25 -18.58 -13.73
N PRO A 165 19.91 -18.65 -13.64
CA PRO A 165 19.20 -18.11 -12.50
C PRO A 165 19.59 -18.93 -11.27
N ASN A 166 19.75 -18.26 -10.12
CA ASN A 166 20.11 -18.90 -8.85
C ASN A 166 21.53 -19.48 -8.75
N SER A 167 22.47 -19.13 -9.64
CA SER A 167 23.87 -19.61 -9.56
C SER A 167 24.55 -19.36 -8.19
N ASN A 168 24.28 -18.23 -7.54
CA ASN A 168 24.76 -17.94 -6.17
C ASN A 168 24.08 -18.81 -5.09
N TYR A 169 22.81 -19.17 -5.28
CA TYR A 169 22.09 -20.07 -4.37
C TYR A 169 22.58 -21.52 -4.52
N SER A 170 22.83 -21.99 -5.74
CA SER A 170 23.37 -23.34 -5.99
C SER A 170 24.82 -23.50 -5.49
N LYS A 171 25.60 -22.42 -5.45
CA LYS A 171 26.98 -22.39 -4.94
C LYS A 171 27.09 -22.14 -3.43
N ARG A 172 25.97 -22.01 -2.70
CA ARG A 172 26.00 -21.70 -1.26
C ARG A 172 26.58 -22.87 -0.46
N THR A 173 27.57 -22.59 0.37
CA THR A 173 28.26 -23.60 1.20
C THR A 173 27.54 -23.92 2.51
N ASN A 174 26.65 -23.03 2.97
CA ASN A 174 25.90 -23.13 4.22
C ASN A 174 24.68 -24.06 4.17
N SER A 175 24.68 -25.09 3.32
CA SER A 175 23.53 -25.99 3.19
C SER A 175 23.34 -26.85 4.43
N GLY A 176 22.14 -26.77 5.03
CA GLY A 176 21.83 -27.45 6.29
C GLY A 176 22.40 -26.77 7.55
N GLN A 177 23.04 -25.60 7.43
CA GLN A 177 23.56 -24.88 8.61
C GLN A 177 22.42 -24.40 9.51
N ILE A 178 22.42 -24.84 10.77
CA ILE A 178 21.49 -24.37 11.80
C ILE A 178 21.96 -22.98 12.27
N VAL A 179 21.19 -21.94 11.95
CA VAL A 179 21.48 -20.54 12.31
C VAL A 179 20.83 -20.09 13.62
N ALA A 180 19.82 -20.82 14.11
CA ALA A 180 19.17 -20.60 15.40
C ALA A 180 18.56 -21.92 15.90
N SER A 181 18.44 -22.09 17.22
CA SER A 181 17.76 -23.24 17.85
C SER A 181 16.99 -22.79 19.09
N TYR A 182 15.80 -23.35 19.30
CA TYR A 182 14.95 -23.09 20.46
C TYR A 182 14.37 -24.41 21.01
N GLY A 183 14.28 -24.54 22.33
CA GLY A 183 13.80 -25.77 22.98
C GLY A 183 14.79 -26.94 22.96
N SER A 184 14.28 -28.17 23.09
CA SER A 184 15.11 -29.38 23.04
C SER A 184 15.64 -29.64 21.62
N LYS A 185 16.89 -30.09 21.52
CA LYS A 185 17.59 -30.35 20.25
C LYS A 185 17.30 -31.75 19.67
N GLU A 186 16.20 -32.38 20.03
CA GLU A 186 15.77 -33.62 19.38
C GLU A 186 15.43 -33.34 17.91
N ILE A 187 16.36 -33.70 17.03
CA ILE A 187 16.31 -33.33 15.62
C ILE A 187 15.13 -34.06 14.95
N PHE A 188 14.25 -33.29 14.30
CA PHE A 188 13.07 -33.76 13.56
C PHE A 188 13.40 -34.58 12.28
N LEU A 189 14.48 -35.37 12.29
CA LEU A 189 14.88 -36.23 11.16
C LEU A 189 14.10 -37.55 11.10
N ASN A 190 13.53 -38.00 12.22
CA ASN A 190 12.75 -39.23 12.29
C ASN A 190 11.32 -39.02 11.75
N LYS A 191 11.18 -39.02 10.42
CA LYS A 191 9.89 -39.13 9.72
C LYS A 191 9.26 -40.51 9.98
N THR A 192 8.43 -40.61 11.02
CA THR A 192 7.62 -41.79 11.28
C THR A 192 6.30 -41.69 10.51
N ASN A 193 6.16 -42.41 9.40
CA ASN A 193 4.97 -42.36 8.54
C ASN A 193 3.69 -42.95 9.17
N ASN A 194 3.79 -43.61 10.34
CA ASN A 194 2.72 -44.40 10.95
C ASN A 194 2.10 -43.73 12.20
N LYS A 195 2.09 -42.40 12.29
CA LYS A 195 1.43 -41.67 13.39
C LYS A 195 0.08 -41.11 12.95
N GLN A 196 -0.94 -41.26 13.79
CA GLN A 196 -2.22 -40.58 13.61
C GLN A 196 -2.02 -39.08 13.85
N VAL A 197 -2.38 -38.25 12.87
CA VAL A 197 -2.27 -36.79 12.95
C VAL A 197 -3.67 -36.18 12.90
N SER A 198 -4.04 -35.42 13.94
CA SER A 198 -5.26 -34.59 13.92
C SER A 198 -4.91 -33.19 13.44
N ILE A 199 -5.32 -32.85 12.22
CA ILE A 199 -5.23 -31.48 11.68
C ILE A 199 -6.61 -30.85 11.83
N ARG A 200 -6.68 -29.68 12.47
CA ARG A 200 -7.90 -28.87 12.58
C ARG A 200 -7.60 -27.43 12.20
N VAL A 201 -8.49 -26.82 11.42
CA VAL A 201 -8.48 -25.38 11.20
C VAL A 201 -8.92 -24.70 12.50
N PHE A 202 -8.19 -23.68 12.93
CA PHE A 202 -8.49 -22.89 14.13
C PHE A 202 -8.84 -21.46 13.73
N GLY A 203 -9.78 -20.84 14.44
CA GLY A 203 -10.34 -19.53 14.07
C GLY A 203 -11.58 -19.65 13.18
N ASN A 204 -12.03 -18.52 12.65
CA ASN A 204 -13.24 -18.45 11.82
C ASN A 204 -12.92 -18.87 10.37
N ALA A 205 -13.18 -20.14 10.05
CA ALA A 205 -12.94 -20.72 8.73
C ALA A 205 -13.79 -20.12 7.59
N GLU A 206 -14.78 -19.29 7.88
CA GLU A 206 -15.67 -18.67 6.88
C GLU A 206 -15.31 -17.22 6.52
N GLN A 207 -14.25 -16.65 7.12
CA GLN A 207 -13.86 -15.24 6.93
C GLN A 207 -13.55 -14.84 5.47
N ILE A 208 -13.08 -15.79 4.65
CA ILE A 208 -12.91 -15.59 3.21
C ILE A 208 -13.62 -16.74 2.50
N ASN A 209 -14.87 -16.50 2.10
CA ASN A 209 -15.69 -17.43 1.34
C ASN A 209 -16.03 -16.83 -0.03
N ALA A 210 -16.68 -17.59 -0.91
CA ALA A 210 -16.97 -17.16 -2.28
C ALA A 210 -17.90 -15.92 -2.39
N LYS A 211 -18.51 -15.47 -1.29
CA LYS A 211 -19.32 -14.23 -1.21
C LYS A 211 -18.53 -13.02 -0.71
N THR A 212 -17.24 -13.17 -0.36
CA THR A 212 -16.38 -12.05 0.04
C THR A 212 -16.19 -11.13 -1.17
N LEU A 213 -16.72 -9.92 -1.10
CA LEU A 213 -16.52 -8.89 -2.11
C LEU A 213 -15.15 -8.24 -1.90
N PHE A 214 -14.39 -8.08 -2.98
CA PHE A 214 -13.06 -7.47 -2.97
C PHE A 214 -13.07 -6.17 -3.78
N MET A 215 -12.02 -5.35 -3.60
CA MET A 215 -11.78 -4.11 -4.36
C MET A 215 -12.80 -2.98 -4.16
N TYR A 216 -13.68 -3.08 -3.16
CA TYR A 216 -14.56 -2.00 -2.72
C TYR A 216 -14.66 -1.99 -1.18
N GLU A 217 -14.39 -0.84 -0.57
CA GLU A 217 -14.60 -0.55 0.84
C GLU A 217 -15.17 0.87 0.96
N THR A 218 -16.15 1.11 1.84
CA THR A 218 -16.61 2.48 2.12
C THR A 218 -15.85 3.08 3.31
N LEU A 219 -15.71 4.41 3.33
CA LEU A 219 -15.13 5.11 4.48
C LEU A 219 -15.96 4.92 5.76
N VAL A 220 -17.27 4.69 5.62
CA VAL A 220 -18.19 4.44 6.74
C VAL A 220 -17.91 3.06 7.35
N ASP A 221 -17.82 2.01 6.54
CA ASP A 221 -17.47 0.66 7.03
C ASP A 221 -16.09 0.66 7.70
N LYS A 222 -15.13 1.36 7.09
CA LYS A 222 -13.78 1.51 7.63
C LYS A 222 -13.79 2.22 8.99
N ALA A 223 -14.53 3.31 9.12
CA ALA A 223 -14.69 4.02 10.39
C ALA A 223 -15.36 3.13 11.46
N ALA A 224 -16.45 2.45 11.10
CA ALA A 224 -17.19 1.57 12.01
C ALA A 224 -16.34 0.39 12.53
N VAL A 225 -15.52 -0.23 11.67
CA VAL A 225 -14.59 -1.30 12.07
C VAL A 225 -13.50 -0.77 13.02
N LEU A 226 -12.98 0.43 12.76
CA LEU A 226 -11.96 1.04 13.60
C LEU A 226 -12.50 1.44 14.98
N ASP A 227 -13.68 2.05 15.03
CA ASP A 227 -14.37 2.38 16.30
C ASP A 227 -14.74 1.13 17.10
N SER A 228 -15.30 0.11 16.43
CA SER A 228 -15.59 -1.19 17.05
C SER A 228 -14.34 -1.83 17.64
N THR A 229 -13.18 -1.67 16.97
CA THR A 229 -11.88 -2.19 17.45
C THR A 229 -11.37 -1.41 18.67
N VAL A 230 -11.50 -0.08 18.68
CA VAL A 230 -11.17 0.78 19.84
C VAL A 230 -12.00 0.37 21.05
N SER A 231 -13.32 0.27 20.88
CA SER A 231 -14.26 -0.08 21.95
C SER A 231 -14.02 -1.50 22.48
N TYR A 232 -13.96 -2.51 21.59
CA TYR A 232 -13.79 -3.92 21.98
C TYR A 232 -12.47 -4.20 22.70
N LEU A 233 -11.33 -3.71 22.17
CA LEU A 233 -10.03 -3.91 22.82
C LEU A 233 -9.87 -3.00 24.05
N GLY A 234 -10.50 -1.83 24.05
CA GLY A 234 -10.62 -0.95 25.21
C GLY A 234 -11.27 -1.67 26.39
N ASP A 235 -12.45 -2.26 26.19
CA ASP A 235 -13.19 -2.98 27.24
C ASP A 235 -12.43 -4.21 27.78
N ILE A 236 -11.67 -4.91 26.92
CA ILE A 236 -10.75 -5.98 27.34
C ILE A 236 -9.66 -5.43 28.25
N LEU A 237 -9.03 -4.31 27.89
CA LEU A 237 -7.99 -3.67 28.71
C LEU A 237 -8.55 -3.16 30.05
N LEU A 238 -9.73 -2.52 30.04
CA LEU A 238 -10.42 -2.06 31.25
C LEU A 238 -10.71 -3.24 32.19
N SER A 239 -11.27 -4.33 31.66
CA SER A 239 -11.63 -5.53 32.42
C SER A 239 -10.39 -6.25 32.99
N LYS A 240 -9.37 -6.49 32.14
CA LYS A 240 -8.13 -7.20 32.50
C LYS A 240 -7.34 -6.46 33.58
N HIS A 241 -7.32 -5.13 33.53
CA HIS A 241 -6.60 -4.29 34.50
C HIS A 241 -7.49 -3.73 35.62
N LYS A 242 -8.77 -4.13 35.69
CA LYS A 242 -9.75 -3.70 36.71
C LYS A 242 -9.86 -2.16 36.83
N LEU A 243 -9.86 -1.49 35.69
CA LEU A 243 -9.91 -0.03 35.62
C LEU A 243 -11.36 0.48 35.72
N PRO A 244 -11.59 1.69 36.26
CA PRO A 244 -12.89 2.36 36.16
C PRO A 244 -13.30 2.57 34.70
N PRO A 245 -14.61 2.66 34.41
CA PRO A 245 -15.11 3.02 33.08
C PRO A 245 -14.39 4.22 32.48
N HIS A 246 -14.17 4.18 31.17
CA HIS A 246 -13.48 5.25 30.48
C HIS A 246 -14.37 6.51 30.37
N ALA A 247 -13.72 7.66 30.25
CA ALA A 247 -14.38 8.96 30.12
C ALA A 247 -13.74 9.76 28.98
N ASN A 248 -14.48 10.75 28.48
CA ASN A 248 -14.06 11.59 27.37
C ASN A 248 -12.79 12.39 27.73
N HIS A 249 -11.65 11.95 27.21
CA HIS A 249 -10.33 12.53 27.42
C HIS A 249 -10.12 13.88 26.74
N CYS A 250 -11.03 14.31 25.87
CA CYS A 250 -11.06 15.63 25.24
C CYS A 250 -11.80 16.69 26.09
N LYS A 251 -12.42 16.31 27.21
CA LYS A 251 -12.97 17.24 28.22
C LYS A 251 -11.92 17.57 29.27
N ALA A 252 -12.07 18.74 29.91
CA ALA A 252 -11.21 19.12 31.02
C ALA A 252 -11.40 18.14 32.20
N SER A 253 -10.30 17.65 32.77
CA SER A 253 -10.31 16.93 34.04
C SER A 253 -9.19 17.43 34.95
N GLN A 254 -9.52 17.77 36.18
CA GLN A 254 -8.54 18.07 37.24
C GLN A 254 -8.09 16.80 37.95
N THR A 255 -8.97 15.79 38.01
CA THR A 255 -8.72 14.47 38.59
C THR A 255 -8.30 13.45 37.52
N GLU A 256 -7.70 12.36 37.98
CA GLU A 256 -7.28 11.25 37.12
C GLU A 256 -8.47 10.41 36.64
N ILE A 257 -8.68 10.38 35.32
CA ILE A 257 -9.69 9.57 34.64
C ILE A 257 -9.04 8.37 33.94
N THR A 258 -9.87 7.41 33.51
CA THR A 258 -9.46 6.41 32.52
C THR A 258 -9.87 6.90 31.14
N ALA A 259 -8.97 6.78 30.16
CA ALA A 259 -9.25 6.96 28.74
C ALA A 259 -8.99 5.63 28.00
N ILE A 260 -9.70 5.39 26.90
CA ILE A 260 -9.31 4.38 25.91
C ILE A 260 -9.11 5.08 24.57
N GLY A 261 -8.35 4.48 23.68
CA GLY A 261 -8.20 5.00 22.32
C GLY A 261 -7.14 4.31 21.50
N ARG A 262 -7.07 4.70 20.24
CA ARG A 262 -6.04 4.33 19.28
C ARG A 262 -4.90 5.35 19.30
N ILE A 263 -3.67 4.85 19.25
CA ILE A 263 -2.48 5.68 19.04
C ILE A 263 -2.43 6.11 17.58
N VAL A 264 -2.38 7.42 17.35
CA VAL A 264 -2.30 8.05 16.01
C VAL A 264 -1.12 9.03 15.98
N CYS A 265 -0.61 9.34 14.79
CA CYS A 265 0.42 10.37 14.60
C CYS A 265 -0.23 11.72 14.25
N ASP A 266 0.37 12.83 14.66
CA ASP A 266 -0.05 14.19 14.28
C ASP A 266 0.09 14.50 12.77
N THR A 267 0.81 13.65 12.05
CA THR A 267 1.25 13.82 10.66
C THR A 267 1.03 12.53 9.88
N SER A 268 0.54 12.65 8.64
CA SER A 268 0.21 11.51 7.76
C SER A 268 1.43 10.66 7.39
N ASP A 269 2.54 11.33 7.08
CA ASP A 269 3.76 10.72 6.52
C ASP A 269 4.95 10.78 7.51
N GLY A 270 4.66 11.10 8.77
CA GLY A 270 5.66 11.23 9.84
C GLY A 270 5.99 9.91 10.51
N LYS A 271 7.25 9.72 10.90
CA LYS A 271 7.61 8.67 11.85
C LYS A 271 7.14 9.07 13.25
N LEU A 272 6.33 8.23 13.89
CA LEU A 272 5.87 8.44 15.26
C LEU A 272 7.05 8.70 16.20
N ASN A 273 6.93 9.77 16.98
CA ASN A 273 7.87 10.21 17.99
C ASN A 273 7.09 10.68 19.23
N ALA A 274 7.76 10.87 20.37
CA ALA A 274 7.10 11.13 21.66
C ALA A 274 6.32 12.46 21.74
N ALA A 275 6.59 13.44 20.88
CA ALA A 275 5.83 14.69 20.82
C ALA A 275 4.60 14.60 19.90
N SER A 276 4.68 13.76 18.86
CA SER A 276 3.66 13.57 17.82
C SER A 276 2.63 12.49 18.13
N VAL A 277 2.53 12.04 19.38
CA VAL A 277 1.56 11.02 19.78
C VAL A 277 0.19 11.64 20.03
N LEU A 278 -0.82 11.16 19.32
CA LEU A 278 -2.23 11.46 19.57
C LEU A 278 -2.94 10.23 20.14
N LEU A 279 -3.95 10.47 20.99
CA LEU A 279 -4.91 9.46 21.44
C LEU A 279 -6.28 9.79 20.82
N GLU A 280 -6.69 8.96 19.86
CA GLU A 280 -8.00 9.01 19.21
C GLU A 280 -8.98 8.13 20.00
N GLY A 281 -10.06 8.72 20.52
CA GLY A 281 -11.08 7.96 21.26
C GLY A 281 -12.15 7.34 20.36
N ASP A 282 -13.04 6.63 21.02
CA ASP A 282 -14.29 6.08 20.49
C ASP A 282 -15.30 7.16 20.02
N GLU A 283 -16.24 6.77 19.17
CA GLU A 283 -17.35 7.63 18.72
C GLU A 283 -18.31 7.94 19.87
N VAL A 284 -18.68 6.94 20.67
CA VAL A 284 -19.75 7.05 21.69
C VAL A 284 -19.41 8.03 22.81
N THR A 285 -18.23 7.89 23.42
CA THR A 285 -17.80 8.68 24.57
C THR A 285 -17.00 9.89 24.15
N SER A 286 -16.14 9.75 23.14
CA SER A 286 -15.17 10.79 22.74
C SER A 286 -15.58 11.57 21.48
N GLY A 287 -16.47 11.01 20.66
CA GLY A 287 -16.87 11.58 19.37
C GLY A 287 -15.82 11.39 18.28
N GLY A 288 -15.04 10.29 18.32
CA GLY A 288 -13.96 10.01 17.38
C GLY A 288 -12.79 11.01 17.47
N ARG A 289 -12.73 11.81 18.53
CA ARG A 289 -11.77 12.91 18.65
C ARG A 289 -10.38 12.43 19.07
N SER A 290 -9.38 13.03 18.43
CA SER A 290 -7.97 12.91 18.80
C SER A 290 -7.52 14.08 19.67
N ILE A 291 -6.63 13.81 20.62
CA ILE A 291 -5.94 14.81 21.45
C ILE A 291 -4.46 14.44 21.60
N SER A 292 -3.59 15.43 21.80
CA SER A 292 -2.18 15.17 22.14
C SER A 292 -2.07 14.31 23.40
N LEU A 293 -1.26 13.25 23.33
CA LEU A 293 -0.99 12.32 24.43
C LEU A 293 0.44 12.51 24.92
N LYS A 294 0.60 13.10 26.11
CA LYS A 294 1.90 13.09 26.79
C LYS A 294 2.08 11.71 27.45
N LEU A 295 3.06 10.95 26.95
CA LEU A 295 3.45 9.64 27.49
C LEU A 295 4.09 9.77 28.89
N PRO A 296 4.02 8.72 29.73
CA PRO A 296 4.85 8.59 30.93
C PRO A 296 6.34 8.59 30.60
N GLU A 297 7.19 9.04 31.52
CA GLU A 297 8.62 9.26 31.26
C GLU A 297 9.43 7.98 30.99
N THR A 298 8.99 6.82 31.48
CA THR A 298 9.71 5.55 31.31
C THR A 298 8.76 4.36 31.14
N GLY A 299 9.26 3.28 30.50
CA GLY A 299 8.59 1.98 30.49
C GLY A 299 7.43 1.81 29.51
N VAL A 300 7.23 2.74 28.58
CA VAL A 300 6.16 2.67 27.57
C VAL A 300 6.75 2.59 26.16
N ALA A 301 6.24 1.64 25.36
CA ALA A 301 6.45 1.57 23.92
C ALA A 301 5.09 1.66 23.22
N VAL A 302 4.95 2.59 22.28
CA VAL A 302 3.73 2.77 21.47
C VAL A 302 4.02 2.78 19.98
N PHE A 303 3.03 2.39 19.19
CA PHE A 303 3.08 2.40 17.72
C PHE A 303 1.72 2.83 17.12
N PRO A 304 1.69 3.40 15.89
CA PRO A 304 0.44 3.82 15.26
C PRO A 304 -0.52 2.64 15.07
N GLY A 305 -1.81 2.86 15.36
CA GLY A 305 -2.86 1.83 15.29
C GLY A 305 -3.01 0.98 16.54
N GLN A 306 -2.10 1.08 17.53
CA GLN A 306 -2.22 0.35 18.80
C GLN A 306 -3.41 0.86 19.63
N ILE A 307 -4.24 -0.05 20.14
CA ILE A 307 -5.27 0.30 21.13
C ILE A 307 -4.65 0.30 22.53
N VAL A 308 -4.95 1.32 23.32
CA VAL A 308 -4.46 1.49 24.70
C VAL A 308 -5.58 1.94 25.62
N ALA A 309 -5.43 1.60 26.91
CA ALA A 309 -6.12 2.27 28.00
C ALA A 309 -5.09 3.12 28.77
N ALA A 310 -5.41 4.38 29.05
CA ALA A 310 -4.54 5.31 29.75
C ALA A 310 -5.19 5.83 31.03
N ARG A 311 -4.43 5.87 32.13
CA ARG A 311 -4.75 6.67 33.32
C ARG A 311 -4.02 8.00 33.21
N GLY A 312 -4.70 9.09 33.56
CA GLY A 312 -4.16 10.43 33.40
C GLY A 312 -5.23 11.52 33.56
N SER A 313 -4.87 12.76 33.29
CA SER A 313 -5.79 13.89 33.33
C SER A 313 -5.58 14.85 32.15
N ASN A 314 -6.60 15.66 31.84
CA ASN A 314 -6.54 16.71 30.83
C ASN A 314 -6.86 18.07 31.46
N PRO A 315 -5.91 18.71 32.18
CA PRO A 315 -6.18 19.97 32.87
C PRO A 315 -6.36 21.16 31.90
N SER A 316 -5.76 21.10 30.71
CA SER A 316 -5.70 22.23 29.75
C SER A 316 -6.67 22.13 28.58
N ARG A 317 -7.49 21.07 28.53
CA ARG A 317 -8.34 20.63 27.39
C ARG A 317 -7.59 20.20 26.12
N ASN A 318 -6.32 20.53 25.95
CA ASN A 318 -5.58 20.34 24.69
C ASN A 318 -4.57 19.17 24.72
N GLN A 319 -4.26 18.61 25.90
CA GLN A 319 -3.35 17.47 26.03
C GLN A 319 -3.78 16.56 27.18
N PHE A 320 -3.91 15.27 26.90
CA PHE A 320 -4.04 14.25 27.94
C PHE A 320 -2.67 13.86 28.47
N ILE A 321 -2.45 14.01 29.77
CA ILE A 321 -1.20 13.70 30.45
C ILE A 321 -1.35 12.32 31.10
N ALA A 322 -0.78 11.30 30.46
CA ALA A 322 -0.86 9.93 30.96
C ALA A 322 0.14 9.70 32.11
N THR A 323 -0.37 9.24 33.25
CA THR A 323 0.42 8.72 34.37
C THR A 323 0.82 7.26 34.12
N LYS A 324 -0.04 6.50 33.43
CA LYS A 324 0.19 5.09 33.12
C LYS A 324 -0.59 4.65 31.87
N ILE A 325 0.02 3.78 31.07
CA ILE A 325 -0.57 3.22 29.85
C ILE A 325 -0.62 1.69 29.96
N TYR A 326 -1.70 1.10 29.47
CA TYR A 326 -1.98 -0.33 29.42
C TYR A 326 -2.28 -0.72 27.97
N SER A 327 -1.60 -1.75 27.47
CA SER A 327 -1.69 -2.18 26.07
C SER A 327 -1.71 -3.70 25.87
N ASP A 328 -1.58 -4.48 26.94
CA ASP A 328 -1.60 -5.94 26.86
C ASP A 328 -3.04 -6.48 26.81
N ALA A 329 -3.64 -6.50 25.62
CA ALA A 329 -4.91 -7.16 25.35
C ALA A 329 -4.77 -8.66 25.00
N SER A 330 -3.64 -9.31 25.36
CA SER A 330 -3.41 -10.73 25.02
C SER A 330 -4.54 -11.62 25.56
N LEU A 331 -5.10 -12.42 24.65
CA LEU A 331 -6.10 -13.45 24.94
C LEU A 331 -5.51 -14.56 25.83
N PRO A 332 -6.35 -15.26 26.63
CA PRO A 332 -5.90 -16.44 27.37
C PRO A 332 -5.37 -17.51 26.41
N LEU A 333 -4.41 -18.31 26.90
CA LEU A 333 -3.93 -19.49 26.17
C LEU A 333 -5.08 -20.50 25.99
N SER A 334 -5.08 -21.23 24.88
CA SER A 334 -6.03 -22.32 24.66
C SER A 334 -5.94 -23.35 25.79
N GLU A 335 -7.08 -23.60 26.44
CA GLU A 335 -7.22 -24.65 27.46
C GLU A 335 -6.90 -26.05 26.87
N THR A 336 -7.13 -26.23 25.57
CA THR A 336 -6.76 -27.46 24.87
C THR A 336 -5.36 -27.32 24.27
N ARG A 337 -4.40 -28.05 24.86
CA ARG A 337 -3.13 -28.36 24.20
C ARG A 337 -3.38 -29.45 23.14
N PRO A 338 -2.78 -29.37 21.93
CA PRO A 338 -2.80 -30.48 20.99
C PRO A 338 -2.14 -31.72 21.61
N ALA A 339 -2.95 -32.72 21.92
CA ALA A 339 -2.45 -34.02 22.35
C ALA A 339 -1.94 -34.80 21.13
N LEU A 340 -0.83 -35.55 21.30
CA LEU A 340 -0.63 -36.73 20.48
C LEU A 340 -1.58 -37.80 21.02
N ASP A 341 -2.54 -38.25 20.22
CA ASP A 341 -3.34 -39.43 20.55
C ASP A 341 -2.42 -40.65 20.63
N GLN A 342 -2.07 -41.05 21.86
CA GLN A 342 -1.26 -42.26 22.11
C GLN A 342 -2.11 -43.54 22.16
N ASN A 343 -3.44 -43.42 22.06
CA ASN A 343 -4.37 -44.55 22.06
C ASN A 343 -5.58 -44.28 21.16
N THR A 344 -5.62 -44.91 19.98
CA THR A 344 -6.68 -45.88 19.62
C THR A 344 -6.45 -46.44 18.22
N GLY A 345 -6.05 -47.70 18.14
CA GLY A 345 -6.10 -48.49 16.90
C GLY A 345 -7.54 -48.87 16.53
N LYS A 346 -8.36 -47.87 16.19
CA LYS A 346 -9.68 -48.06 15.58
C LYS A 346 -9.82 -47.07 14.42
N GLU A 347 -9.94 -47.61 13.21
CA GLU A 347 -10.31 -46.82 12.04
C GLU A 347 -11.59 -46.04 12.34
N ARG A 348 -11.50 -44.71 12.39
CA ARG A 348 -12.68 -43.88 12.20
C ARG A 348 -12.94 -43.83 10.71
N THR A 349 -13.83 -44.70 10.23
CA THR A 349 -14.37 -44.62 8.89
C THR A 349 -14.92 -43.21 8.68
N LEU A 350 -14.25 -42.41 7.85
CA LEU A 350 -14.72 -41.07 7.52
C LEU A 350 -16.03 -41.23 6.74
N SER A 351 -17.14 -40.83 7.35
CA SER A 351 -18.40 -40.75 6.63
C SER A 351 -18.26 -39.68 5.54
N PRO A 352 -18.66 -39.96 4.28
CA PRO A 352 -18.52 -39.00 3.20
C PRO A 352 -19.34 -37.74 3.53
N ILE A 353 -18.72 -36.58 3.31
CA ILE A 353 -19.34 -35.28 3.49
C ILE A 353 -20.57 -35.21 2.57
N LYS A 354 -21.77 -35.28 3.15
CA LYS A 354 -23.00 -35.05 2.40
C LYS A 354 -23.04 -33.58 1.97
N ALA A 355 -22.71 -33.32 0.71
CA ALA A 355 -23.01 -32.05 0.07
C ALA A 355 -24.52 -31.79 0.17
N ARG A 356 -24.93 -30.82 0.98
CA ARG A 356 -26.31 -30.34 0.99
C ARG A 356 -26.51 -29.48 -0.25
N SER A 357 -27.16 -30.04 -1.26
CA SER A 357 -27.75 -29.30 -2.36
C SER A 357 -28.88 -28.42 -1.81
N TYR A 358 -28.66 -27.11 -1.77
CA TYR A 358 -29.72 -26.13 -1.55
C TYR A 358 -30.15 -25.56 -2.91
N LEU A 359 -31.16 -26.21 -3.49
CA LEU A 359 -32.01 -25.66 -4.56
C LEU A 359 -33.43 -25.58 -4.01
N SER A 360 -33.84 -24.36 -3.65
CA SER A 360 -35.22 -23.88 -3.53
C SER A 360 -35.17 -22.38 -3.20
#